data_AF-A0A5E4DHV5-F1
#
_entry.id   AF-A0A5E4DHV5-F1
#
_cell.length_a   1.000
_cell.length_b   1.000
_cell.length_c   1.000
_cell.angle_alpha   90.00
_cell.angle_beta   90.00
_cell.angle_gamma   90.00
#
_symmetry.space_group_name_H-M   'P 1'
#
loop_
_entity.id
_entity.type
_entity.pdbx_description
1 polymer ?
#
loop_
_entity_poly.entity_id
_entity_poly.type
_entity_poly.pdbx_seq_one_letter_code
_entity_poly.pdbx_strand_id
1 'polypeptide(L)'
;MATSRLLLWMLLPTLCGPSTAVETTSSLACAQGPEFWCQSLEQALQCKALGHCLQEVWGHAGADDLCQECEDIINILTKMTKENIFQKTIRKFLERECDVLPLKLLVPQCHHVLDNYFPLVIDYFQSQTVSAQTSHLPALPTWPPGPPQPITQPKAPQATPTAPWNPR
;
A
#
# COMPACT_ATOMS: atom_id res chain seq x y z
N MET A 1 -10.01 -75.10 -20.75
CA MET A 1 -11.06 -74.08 -20.56
C MET A 1 -10.40 -72.70 -20.60
N ALA A 2 -10.21 -72.14 -21.80
CA ALA A 2 -9.37 -70.95 -22.01
C ALA A 2 -9.93 -70.06 -23.12
N THR A 3 -11.21 -69.72 -23.05
CA THR A 3 -11.87 -68.80 -24.00
C THR A 3 -12.66 -67.68 -23.30
N SER A 4 -12.72 -67.67 -21.96
CA SER A 4 -13.55 -66.73 -21.18
C SER A 4 -12.84 -65.43 -20.76
N ARG A 5 -11.55 -65.24 -21.10
CA ARG A 5 -10.80 -64.01 -20.72
C ARG A 5 -10.68 -62.96 -21.82
N LEU A 6 -11.04 -63.29 -23.06
CA LEU A 6 -10.95 -62.37 -24.20
C LEU A 6 -12.14 -61.39 -24.32
N LEU A 7 -13.29 -61.71 -23.71
CA LEU A 7 -14.47 -60.84 -23.78
C LEU A 7 -14.47 -59.70 -22.77
N LEU A 8 -13.65 -59.76 -21.70
CA LEU A 8 -13.60 -58.71 -20.68
C LEU A 8 -12.71 -57.51 -21.10
N TRP A 9 -11.86 -57.66 -22.11
CA TRP A 9 -11.03 -56.57 -22.65
C TRP A 9 -11.75 -55.67 -23.66
N MET A 10 -12.92 -56.07 -24.15
CA MET A 10 -13.71 -55.28 -25.12
C MET A 10 -14.63 -54.24 -24.47
N LEU A 11 -14.71 -54.20 -23.12
CA LEU A 11 -15.61 -53.28 -22.39
C LEU A 11 -14.89 -52.12 -21.69
N LEU A 12 -13.61 -51.86 -21.99
CA LEU A 12 -12.89 -50.71 -21.44
C LEU A 12 -12.39 -49.65 -22.46
N PRO A 13 -13.21 -49.21 -23.44
CA PRO A 13 -12.94 -47.92 -24.10
C PRO A 13 -14.05 -46.87 -23.93
N THR A 14 -14.89 -46.94 -22.89
CA THR A 14 -16.00 -45.97 -22.67
C THR A 14 -15.75 -44.90 -21.61
N LEU A 15 -14.50 -44.59 -21.29
CA LEU A 15 -14.16 -43.37 -20.55
C LEU A 15 -13.11 -42.52 -21.25
N CYS A 16 -13.34 -42.26 -22.53
CA CYS A 16 -12.87 -41.04 -23.16
C CYS A 16 -14.06 -40.47 -23.93
N GLY A 17 -14.90 -39.70 -23.23
CA GLY A 17 -15.86 -38.85 -23.91
C GLY A 17 -15.09 -37.91 -24.85
N PRO A 18 -15.73 -37.37 -25.90
CA PRO A 18 -15.18 -36.22 -26.59
C PRO A 18 -15.20 -35.05 -25.60
N SER A 19 -14.17 -34.94 -24.77
CA SER A 19 -13.70 -33.63 -24.35
C SER A 19 -13.39 -32.93 -25.65
N THR A 20 -14.27 -32.01 -26.05
CA THR A 20 -13.85 -30.94 -26.95
C THR A 20 -12.61 -30.35 -26.29
N ALA A 21 -11.44 -30.68 -26.84
CA ALA A 21 -10.17 -30.16 -26.41
C ALA A 21 -10.14 -28.67 -26.74
N VAL A 22 -10.82 -27.87 -25.93
CA VAL A 22 -10.65 -26.42 -25.85
C VAL A 22 -9.48 -26.16 -24.89
N GLU A 23 -8.34 -26.78 -25.15
CA GLU A 23 -7.07 -26.47 -24.45
C GLU A 23 -5.87 -26.51 -25.41
N THR A 24 -5.95 -27.20 -26.54
CA THR A 24 -4.84 -27.25 -27.50
C THR A 24 -4.70 -25.96 -28.32
N THR A 25 -5.77 -25.19 -28.50
CA THR A 25 -5.74 -23.94 -29.28
C THR A 25 -5.00 -22.82 -28.57
N SER A 26 -5.17 -22.69 -27.24
CA SER A 26 -4.50 -21.65 -26.43
C SER A 26 -2.98 -21.88 -26.41
N SER A 27 -2.52 -23.13 -26.24
CA SER A 27 -1.09 -23.45 -26.27
C SER A 27 -0.43 -23.21 -27.62
N LEU A 28 -1.12 -23.50 -28.74
CA LEU A 28 -0.59 -23.23 -30.07
C LEU A 28 -0.50 -21.72 -30.33
N ALA A 29 -1.48 -20.95 -29.83
CA ALA A 29 -1.50 -19.51 -30.01
C ALA A 29 -0.32 -18.82 -29.31
N CYS A 30 0.15 -19.33 -28.17
CA CYS A 30 1.33 -18.80 -27.48
C CYS A 30 2.63 -18.91 -28.28
N ALA A 31 2.72 -19.84 -29.24
CA ALA A 31 3.89 -19.99 -30.12
C ALA A 31 4.05 -18.83 -31.13
N GLN A 32 3.03 -17.97 -31.28
CA GLN A 32 3.07 -16.79 -32.16
C GLN A 32 4.03 -15.69 -31.67
N GLY A 33 4.55 -15.79 -30.45
CA GLY A 33 5.53 -14.83 -29.92
C GLY A 33 4.90 -13.58 -29.29
N PRO A 34 5.73 -12.63 -28.81
CA PRO A 34 5.32 -11.54 -27.92
C PRO A 34 4.24 -10.65 -28.52
N GLU A 35 4.21 -10.53 -29.85
CA GLU A 35 3.14 -9.86 -30.60
C GLU A 35 1.75 -10.42 -30.32
N PHE A 36 1.62 -11.69 -29.89
CA PHE A 36 0.34 -12.29 -29.50
C PHE A 36 0.12 -12.21 -27.98
N TRP A 37 1.07 -12.69 -27.18
CA TRP A 37 0.85 -12.79 -25.74
C TRP A 37 0.97 -11.46 -24.99
N CYS A 38 1.55 -10.42 -25.58
CA CYS A 38 1.56 -9.07 -25.01
C CYS A 38 0.48 -8.13 -25.57
N GLN A 39 -0.52 -8.67 -26.29
CA GLN A 39 -1.68 -7.87 -26.73
C GLN A 39 -2.61 -7.51 -25.56
N SER A 40 -2.68 -8.35 -24.54
CA SER A 40 -3.52 -8.11 -23.37
C SER A 40 -3.05 -8.93 -22.16
N LEU A 41 -3.44 -8.47 -20.96
CA LEU A 41 -3.15 -9.15 -19.69
C LEU A 41 -3.63 -10.61 -19.68
N GLU A 42 -4.78 -10.89 -20.29
CA GLU A 42 -5.35 -12.24 -20.31
C GLU A 42 -4.46 -13.23 -21.06
N GLN A 43 -4.05 -12.92 -22.30
CA GLN A 43 -3.16 -13.79 -23.06
C GLN A 43 -1.73 -13.81 -22.49
N ALA A 44 -1.27 -12.74 -21.85
CA ALA A 44 0.01 -12.75 -21.12
C ALA A 44 0.00 -13.74 -19.95
N LEU A 45 -1.12 -13.85 -19.23
CA LEU A 45 -1.31 -14.82 -18.15
C LEU A 45 -1.46 -16.24 -18.70
N GLN A 46 -2.29 -16.45 -19.73
CA GLN A 46 -2.50 -17.76 -20.36
C GLN A 46 -1.18 -18.34 -20.91
N CYS A 47 -0.37 -17.50 -21.53
CA CYS A 47 0.94 -17.90 -22.07
C CYS A 47 2.08 -17.86 -21.03
N LYS A 48 1.79 -17.55 -19.76
CA LYS A 48 2.76 -17.46 -18.64
C LYS A 48 3.92 -16.53 -18.91
N ALA A 49 3.60 -15.41 -19.52
CA ALA A 49 4.57 -14.54 -20.15
C ALA A 49 4.39 -13.06 -19.72
N LEU A 50 3.53 -12.84 -18.71
CA LEU A 50 3.28 -11.56 -18.06
C LEU A 50 4.56 -10.82 -17.66
N GLY A 51 5.57 -11.51 -17.13
CA GLY A 51 6.83 -10.87 -16.75
C GLY A 51 7.54 -10.17 -17.92
N HIS A 52 7.57 -10.81 -19.10
CA HIS A 52 8.16 -10.20 -20.29
C HIS A 52 7.27 -9.10 -20.87
N CYS A 53 5.94 -9.26 -20.87
CA CYS A 53 5.08 -8.15 -21.32
C CYS A 53 5.20 -6.92 -20.43
N LEU A 54 5.24 -7.11 -19.11
CA LEU A 54 5.45 -6.02 -18.18
C LEU A 54 6.82 -5.38 -18.35
N GLN A 55 7.88 -6.14 -18.56
CA GLN A 55 9.23 -5.57 -18.63
C GLN A 55 9.56 -4.98 -20.00
N GLU A 56 9.20 -5.68 -21.07
CA GLU A 56 9.74 -5.43 -22.41
C GLU A 56 8.73 -4.75 -23.36
N VAL A 57 7.43 -4.74 -23.03
CA VAL A 57 6.38 -4.23 -23.94
C VAL A 57 5.56 -3.12 -23.29
N TRP A 58 5.01 -3.33 -22.10
CA TRP A 58 4.13 -2.38 -21.40
C TRP A 58 4.85 -1.50 -20.38
N GLY A 59 5.91 -1.99 -19.74
CA GLY A 59 6.62 -1.27 -18.68
C GLY A 59 7.57 -0.19 -19.17
N HIS A 60 7.61 0.05 -20.48
CA HIS A 60 8.29 1.18 -21.06
C HIS A 60 7.37 2.42 -21.01
N ALA A 61 7.08 2.91 -19.80
CA ALA A 61 6.92 4.34 -19.68
C ALA A 61 8.34 4.92 -19.80
N GLY A 62 8.58 5.78 -20.78
CA GLY A 62 9.89 6.43 -20.90
C GLY A 62 10.25 7.07 -19.56
N ALA A 63 11.53 7.13 -19.22
CA ALA A 63 11.95 7.83 -17.99
C ALA A 63 11.35 9.25 -17.93
N ASP A 64 11.20 9.89 -19.09
CA ASP A 64 10.54 11.18 -19.25
C ASP A 64 9.02 11.14 -18.96
N ASP A 65 8.29 10.10 -19.39
CA ASP A 65 6.85 9.93 -19.14
C ASP A 65 6.56 9.71 -17.65
N LEU A 66 7.39 8.91 -16.96
CA LEU A 66 7.29 8.68 -15.52
C LEU A 66 7.67 9.93 -14.72
N CYS A 67 8.64 10.72 -15.20
CA CYS A 67 8.98 11.99 -14.57
C CYS A 67 7.79 12.94 -14.62
N GLN A 68 7.14 13.06 -15.78
CA GLN A 68 5.99 13.95 -15.95
C GLN A 68 4.79 13.52 -15.08
N GLU A 69 4.42 12.24 -15.09
CA GLU A 69 3.32 11.73 -14.27
C GLU A 69 3.61 11.88 -12.77
N CYS A 70 4.85 11.62 -12.34
CA CYS A 70 5.27 11.83 -10.95
C CYS A 70 5.18 13.31 -10.57
N GLU A 71 5.67 14.21 -11.44
CA GLU A 71 5.60 15.66 -11.22
C GLU A 71 4.15 16.12 -11.06
N ASP A 72 3.24 15.63 -11.91
CA ASP A 72 1.82 15.94 -11.87
C ASP A 72 1.16 15.43 -10.57
N ILE A 73 1.45 14.19 -10.16
CA ILE A 73 0.95 13.62 -8.91
C ILE A 73 1.40 14.44 -7.70
N ILE A 74 2.71 14.75 -7.60
CA ILE A 74 3.22 15.53 -6.47
C ILE A 74 2.64 16.94 -6.49
N ASN A 75 2.49 17.56 -7.66
CA ASN A 75 1.85 18.87 -7.80
C ASN A 75 0.40 18.87 -7.30
N ILE A 76 -0.38 17.85 -7.61
CA ILE A 76 -1.75 17.69 -7.10
C ILE A 76 -1.74 17.50 -5.59
N LEU A 77 -0.87 16.64 -5.07
CA LEU A 77 -0.75 16.39 -3.63
C LEU A 77 -0.34 17.65 -2.85
N THR A 78 0.62 18.42 -3.37
CA THR A 78 1.04 19.70 -2.79
C THR A 78 -0.10 20.72 -2.79
N LYS A 79 -0.89 20.79 -3.87
CA LYS A 79 -2.08 21.65 -3.93
C LYS A 79 -3.11 21.23 -2.88
N MET A 80 -3.44 19.95 -2.80
CA MET A 80 -4.40 19.45 -1.81
C MET A 80 -3.93 19.70 -0.38
N THR A 81 -2.63 19.57 -0.11
CA THR A 81 -2.12 19.77 1.25
C THR A 81 -2.16 21.23 1.70
N LYS A 82 -2.19 22.19 0.77
CA LYS A 82 -2.42 23.62 1.06
C LYS A 82 -3.90 23.94 1.32
N GLU A 83 -4.82 23.08 0.94
CA GLU A 83 -6.24 23.28 1.19
C GLU A 83 -6.59 23.00 2.66
N ASN A 84 -7.07 24.04 3.35
CA ASN A 84 -7.53 23.94 4.74
C ASN A 84 -8.66 22.89 4.89
N ILE A 85 -9.48 22.71 3.86
CA ILE A 85 -10.57 21.72 3.86
C ILE A 85 -10.01 20.29 3.89
N PHE A 86 -9.00 20.00 3.06
CA PHE A 86 -8.34 18.70 3.02
C PHE A 86 -7.72 18.34 4.36
N GLN A 87 -6.93 19.26 4.93
CA GLN A 87 -6.29 19.07 6.25
C GLN A 87 -7.32 18.77 7.34
N LYS A 88 -8.41 19.55 7.41
CA LYS A 88 -9.48 19.33 8.38
C LYS A 88 -10.19 18.01 8.18
N THR A 89 -10.40 17.61 6.91
CA THR A 89 -11.10 16.37 6.58
C THR A 89 -10.29 15.16 7.00
N ILE A 90 -8.99 15.14 6.67
CA ILE A 90 -8.09 14.06 7.09
C ILE A 90 -7.94 14.04 8.61
N ARG A 91 -7.73 15.19 9.26
CA ARG A 91 -7.67 15.27 10.72
C ARG A 91 -8.92 14.66 11.37
N LYS A 92 -10.12 15.05 10.93
CA LYS A 92 -11.39 14.51 11.44
C LYS A 92 -11.53 13.02 11.21
N PHE A 93 -11.06 12.54 10.06
CA PHE A 93 -11.03 11.10 9.79
C PHE A 93 -10.14 10.39 10.83
N LEU A 94 -8.92 10.88 11.05
CA LEU A 94 -8.00 10.30 12.02
C LEU A 94 -8.51 10.39 13.46
N GLU A 95 -9.15 11.50 13.84
CA GLU A 95 -9.81 11.67 15.15
C GLU A 95 -10.88 10.61 15.37
N ARG A 96 -11.70 10.33 14.34
CA ARG A 96 -12.70 9.26 14.39
C ARG A 96 -12.05 7.90 14.57
N GLU A 97 -10.95 7.62 13.87
CA GLU A 97 -10.19 6.38 14.03
C GLU A 97 -9.65 6.25 15.46
N CYS A 98 -9.17 7.34 16.06
CA CYS A 98 -8.79 7.35 17.48
C CYS A 98 -9.98 6.98 18.40
N ASP A 99 -11.18 7.50 18.14
CA ASP A 99 -12.35 7.28 19.00
C ASP A 99 -12.89 5.84 18.96
N VAL A 100 -12.76 5.17 17.82
CA VAL A 100 -13.18 3.77 17.63
C VAL A 100 -12.13 2.75 18.06
N LEU A 101 -10.97 3.20 18.57
CA LEU A 101 -9.93 2.30 19.08
C LEU A 101 -10.53 1.30 20.11
N PRO A 102 -10.25 -0.01 19.96
CA PRO A 102 -10.74 -1.04 20.87
C PRO A 102 -10.25 -0.85 22.31
N LEU A 103 -9.03 -0.33 22.46
CA LEU A 103 -8.43 -0.08 23.77
C LEU A 103 -8.61 1.40 24.16
N LYS A 104 -9.60 1.67 25.01
CA LYS A 104 -9.96 3.06 25.41
C LYS A 104 -8.85 3.82 26.13
N LEU A 105 -7.91 3.11 26.75
CA LEU A 105 -6.73 3.72 27.38
C LEU A 105 -5.78 4.39 26.36
N LEU A 106 -5.83 4.02 25.08
CA LEU A 106 -4.98 4.60 24.04
C LEU A 106 -5.61 5.82 23.35
N VAL A 107 -6.91 6.05 23.51
CA VAL A 107 -7.62 7.16 22.87
C VAL A 107 -6.93 8.51 23.16
N PRO A 108 -6.56 8.84 24.41
CA PRO A 108 -5.85 10.10 24.70
C PRO A 108 -4.47 10.18 24.03
N GLN A 109 -3.74 9.06 23.96
CA GLN A 109 -2.43 9.01 23.32
C GLN A 109 -2.52 9.17 21.80
N CYS A 110 -3.54 8.57 21.19
CA CYS A 110 -3.83 8.70 19.76
C CYS A 110 -4.12 10.15 19.39
N HIS A 111 -5.02 10.81 20.13
CA HIS A 111 -5.32 12.23 19.94
C HIS A 111 -4.08 13.11 20.18
N HIS A 112 -3.27 12.81 21.20
CA HIS A 112 -2.01 13.52 21.42
C HIS A 112 -1.03 13.39 20.24
N VAL A 113 -0.97 12.23 19.59
CA VAL A 113 -0.15 12.05 18.38
C VAL A 113 -0.71 12.89 17.23
N LEU A 114 -2.03 12.88 17.02
CA LEU A 114 -2.64 13.71 15.98
C LEU A 114 -2.41 15.20 16.21
N ASP A 115 -2.52 15.67 17.44
CA ASP A 115 -2.34 17.10 17.76
C ASP A 115 -0.91 17.58 17.55
N ASN A 116 0.09 16.75 17.86
CA ASN A 116 1.48 17.14 17.75
C ASN A 116 2.08 16.87 16.36
N TYR A 117 1.74 15.74 15.74
CA TYR A 117 2.41 15.32 14.51
C TYR A 117 1.66 15.68 13.24
N PHE A 118 0.32 15.73 13.26
CA PHE A 118 -0.43 16.08 12.05
C PHE A 118 -0.05 17.46 11.51
N PRO A 119 0.08 18.53 12.33
CA PRO A 119 0.53 19.83 11.83
C PRO A 119 1.92 19.79 11.20
N LEU A 120 2.84 19.02 11.77
CA LEU A 120 4.21 18.85 11.25
C LEU A 120 4.23 18.12 9.91
N VAL A 121 3.40 17.10 9.75
CA VAL A 121 3.25 16.35 8.49
C VAL A 121 2.68 17.26 7.40
N ILE A 122 1.64 18.03 7.71
CA ILE A 122 1.04 18.99 6.78
C ILE A 122 2.06 20.07 6.38
N ASP A 123 2.77 20.65 7.34
CA ASP A 123 3.80 21.67 7.10
C ASP A 123 4.93 21.14 6.21
N TYR A 124 5.41 19.92 6.48
CA TYR A 124 6.42 19.25 5.67
C TYR A 124 5.99 19.16 4.19
N PHE A 125 4.78 18.69 3.92
CA PHE A 125 4.27 18.58 2.55
C PHE A 125 3.95 19.94 1.89
N GLN A 126 3.64 20.97 2.67
CA GLN A 126 3.49 22.34 2.16
C GLN A 126 4.82 22.99 1.81
N SER A 127 5.86 22.69 2.59
CA SER A 127 7.22 23.20 2.40
C SER A 127 7.94 22.54 1.23
N GLN A 128 7.55 21.33 0.85
CA GLN A 128 8.04 20.66 -0.35
C GLN A 128 7.45 21.33 -1.59
N THR A 129 8.25 22.20 -2.20
CA THR A 129 8.01 22.70 -3.55
C THR A 129 8.50 21.66 -4.55
N VAL A 130 7.62 21.24 -5.48
CA VAL A 130 8.04 20.64 -6.76
C VAL A 130 8.66 21.76 -7.59
N SER A 131 9.79 22.28 -7.13
CA SER A 131 10.58 23.25 -7.88
C SER A 131 11.90 22.59 -8.16
N ALA A 132 11.93 21.82 -9.25
CA ALA A 132 13.12 21.48 -10.00
C ALA A 132 14.39 21.25 -9.15
N GLN A 133 14.38 20.24 -8.29
CA GLN A 133 15.63 19.65 -7.83
C GLN A 133 16.06 18.61 -8.87
N THR A 134 16.74 19.13 -9.89
CA THR A 134 17.71 18.43 -10.73
C THR A 134 18.15 17.08 -10.15
N SER A 135 17.63 15.98 -10.72
CA SER A 135 18.22 14.62 -10.79
C SER A 135 18.86 13.99 -9.53
N HIS A 136 18.70 14.60 -8.36
CA HIS A 136 19.18 14.13 -7.09
C HIS A 136 18.06 14.47 -6.13
N LEU A 137 17.26 13.47 -5.77
CA LEU A 137 16.46 13.53 -4.55
C LEU A 137 17.39 14.11 -3.47
N PRO A 138 17.09 15.28 -2.89
CA PRO A 138 17.63 15.56 -1.58
C PRO A 138 17.20 14.38 -0.74
N ALA A 139 18.15 13.77 -0.03
CA ALA A 139 17.81 12.79 0.99
C ALA A 139 16.64 13.37 1.78
N LEU A 140 15.50 12.65 1.81
CA LEU A 140 14.39 13.02 2.69
C LEU A 140 15.03 13.35 4.04
N PRO A 141 14.76 14.53 4.62
CA PRO A 141 15.25 14.84 5.95
C PRO A 141 14.94 13.63 6.83
N THR A 142 15.99 13.06 7.43
CA THR A 142 15.93 11.74 8.08
C THR A 142 14.75 11.71 9.01
N TRP A 143 13.71 10.99 8.59
CA TRP A 143 12.64 10.60 9.47
C TRP A 143 13.19 9.51 10.38
N PRO A 144 12.98 9.61 11.71
CA PRO A 144 12.04 10.50 12.38
C PRO A 144 12.68 11.78 12.93
N PRO A 145 11.89 12.86 13.13
CA PRO A 145 12.27 13.93 14.04
C PRO A 145 12.57 13.33 15.43
N GLY A 146 13.60 13.83 16.09
CA GLY A 146 13.98 13.37 17.42
C GLY A 146 12.78 13.39 18.39
N PRO A 147 12.76 12.50 19.41
CA PRO A 147 11.65 12.40 20.34
C PRO A 147 11.31 13.78 20.94
N PRO A 148 10.01 14.09 21.14
CA PRO A 148 9.60 15.29 21.86
C PRO A 148 10.36 15.37 23.18
N GLN A 149 10.91 16.56 23.48
CA GLN A 149 11.58 16.81 24.75
C GLN A 149 10.63 16.40 25.90
N PRO A 150 11.12 15.72 26.96
CA PRO A 150 10.28 15.32 28.07
C PRO A 150 9.52 16.53 28.60
N ILE A 151 8.19 16.43 28.60
CA ILE A 151 7.33 17.40 29.26
C ILE A 151 7.75 17.38 30.73
N THR A 152 8.50 18.40 31.16
CA THR A 152 8.81 18.57 32.57
C THR A 152 7.48 18.82 33.27
N GLN A 153 7.00 17.83 34.01
CA GLN A 153 5.81 17.94 34.83
C GLN A 153 5.89 19.22 35.67
N PRO A 154 4.83 20.04 35.74
CA PRO A 154 4.75 21.09 36.72
C PRO A 154 4.95 20.46 38.10
N LYS A 155 5.97 20.94 38.83
CA LYS A 155 6.25 20.49 40.20
C LYS A 155 4.97 20.66 41.01
N ALA A 156 4.40 19.55 41.49
CA ALA A 156 3.29 19.58 42.43
C ALA A 156 3.68 20.48 43.63
N PRO A 157 2.78 21.36 44.12
CA PRO A 157 3.06 22.10 45.35
C PRO A 157 3.36 21.08 46.45
N GLN A 158 4.55 21.19 47.03
CA GLN A 158 4.98 20.30 48.11
C GLN A 158 4.02 20.49 49.28
N ALA A 159 3.40 19.40 49.72
CA ALA A 159 2.64 19.38 50.96
C ALA A 159 3.58 19.78 52.11
N THR A 160 3.24 20.86 52.80
CA THR A 160 3.90 21.25 54.04
C THR A 160 3.68 20.16 55.10
N PRO A 161 4.70 19.78 55.89
CA PRO A 161 4.52 18.83 56.97
C PRO A 161 3.51 19.39 57.98
N THR A 162 2.42 18.68 58.19
CA THR A 162 1.50 18.93 59.30
C THR A 162 2.25 18.75 60.62
N ALA A 163 2.15 19.75 61.50
CA ALA A 163 2.73 19.70 62.83
C ALA A 163 2.13 18.51 63.64
N PRO A 164 2.91 17.88 64.53
CA PRO A 164 2.41 16.76 65.33
C PRO A 164 1.33 17.22 66.29
N TRP A 165 0.21 16.50 66.29
CA TRP A 165 -0.94 16.72 67.16
C TRP A 165 -0.52 16.53 68.62
N ASN A 166 -0.75 17.55 69.46
CA ASN A 166 -0.44 17.52 70.90
C ASN A 166 -1.75 17.44 71.70
N PRO A 167 -2.06 16.33 72.37
CA PRO A 167 -3.21 16.25 73.24
C PRO A 167 -2.83 16.78 74.63
N ARG A 168 -3.44 17.89 75.05
CA ARG A 168 -3.54 18.29 76.44
C ARG A 168 -4.94 18.78 76.74
#